data_AF-A0A8S3K192-F1
#
_entry.id   AF-A0A8S3K192-F1
#
_cell.length_a   1.000
_cell.length_b   1.000
_cell.length_c   1.000
_cell.angle_alpha   90.00
_cell.angle_beta   90.00
_cell.angle_gamma   90.00
#
_symmetry.space_group_name_H-M   'P 1'
#
loop_
_entity.id
_entity.type
_entity.pdbx_description
1 polymer ?
#
loop_
_entity_poly.entity_id
_entity_poly.type
_entity_poly.pdbx_seq_one_letter_code
_entity_poly.pdbx_strand_id
1 'polypeptide(L)'
;IPNIPADAKWAQYGMTVAGGDGNGNATNQLSYPAGLSVDDDQTVLIADSWNNRIMQWKPGDKNGQVVAGGKGSGERLDQLKNPTDVLIDKETDSLIICDSSNLRVVR
;
A
#
# COMPACT_ATOMS: atom_id res chain seq x y z
N ILE A 1 7.19 10.08 16.51
CA ILE A 1 8.18 10.21 15.41
C ILE A 1 9.13 9.02 15.55
N PRO A 2 9.23 8.10 14.59
CA PRO A 2 10.19 7.00 14.67
C PRO A 2 11.60 7.58 14.81
N ASN A 3 12.43 6.95 15.65
CA ASN A 3 13.81 7.35 15.87
C ASN A 3 14.63 6.92 14.66
N ILE A 4 14.68 7.76 13.62
CA ILE A 4 15.50 7.51 12.43
C ILE A 4 16.96 7.63 12.86
N PRO A 5 17.77 6.56 12.77
CA PRO A 5 19.18 6.62 13.12
C PRO A 5 19.89 7.74 12.36
N ALA A 6 20.80 8.46 13.01
CA ALA A 6 21.56 9.54 12.38
C ALA A 6 22.43 9.05 11.19
N ASP A 7 22.66 7.74 11.11
CA ASP A 7 23.36 7.04 10.05
C ASP A 7 22.41 6.26 9.12
N ALA A 8 21.11 6.55 9.13
CA ALA A 8 20.18 6.07 8.13
C ALA A 8 20.64 6.55 6.75
N LYS A 9 21.40 5.70 6.06
CA LYS A 9 21.86 5.96 4.71
C LYS A 9 20.83 5.43 3.75
N TRP A 10 20.43 6.27 2.80
CA TRP A 10 19.98 5.74 1.53
C TRP A 10 21.07 4.79 1.05
N ALA A 11 20.76 3.49 0.88
CA ALA A 11 21.71 2.57 0.28
C ALA A 11 22.20 3.19 -1.03
N GLN A 12 23.50 3.07 -1.33
CA GLN A 12 24.14 3.68 -2.51
C GLN A 12 23.39 3.36 -3.82
N TYR A 13 22.59 2.29 -3.79
CA TYR A 13 21.57 1.96 -4.77
C TYR A 13 20.24 1.76 -4.02
N GLY A 14 19.22 2.55 -4.33
CA GLY A 14 17.87 2.32 -3.79
C GLY A 14 17.41 0.90 -4.10
N MET A 15 16.75 0.25 -3.13
CA MET A 15 16.22 -1.10 -3.28
C MET A 15 14.72 -1.05 -3.52
N THR A 16 14.24 -1.71 -4.57
CA THR A 16 12.81 -1.93 -4.76
C THR A 16 12.33 -3.00 -3.77
N VAL A 17 11.36 -2.63 -2.93
CA VAL A 17 10.79 -3.52 -1.90
C VAL A 17 9.40 -4.05 -2.26
N ALA A 18 8.74 -3.44 -3.25
CA ALA A 18 7.43 -3.83 -3.76
C ALA A 18 7.27 -3.32 -5.20
N GLY A 19 6.52 -4.04 -6.02
CA GLY A 19 6.40 -3.75 -7.45
C GLY A 19 7.73 -3.91 -8.20
N GLY A 20 7.97 -3.05 -9.20
CA GLY A 20 9.21 -3.05 -9.98
C GLY A 20 9.08 -3.65 -11.38
N ASP A 21 8.03 -4.44 -11.64
CA ASP A 21 7.81 -5.11 -12.93
C ASP A 21 6.94 -4.29 -13.90
N GLY A 22 7.05 -2.96 -13.82
CA GLY A 22 6.35 -2.00 -14.67
C GLY A 22 4.93 -1.64 -14.20
N ASN A 23 4.28 -0.76 -14.98
CA ASN A 23 2.90 -0.36 -14.74
C ASN A 23 1.94 -1.48 -15.15
N GLY A 24 1.03 -1.87 -14.26
CA GLY A 24 0.02 -2.88 -14.53
C GLY A 24 -0.71 -3.35 -13.27
N ASN A 25 -1.53 -4.39 -13.40
CA ASN A 25 -2.39 -4.89 -12.33
C ASN A 25 -2.05 -6.32 -11.85
N ALA A 26 -0.97 -6.91 -12.36
CA ALA A 26 -0.47 -8.18 -11.83
C ALA A 26 -0.02 -8.04 -10.37
N THR A 27 0.20 -9.17 -9.68
CA THR A 27 0.59 -9.19 -8.26
C THR A 27 2.01 -8.66 -8.01
N ASN A 28 2.85 -8.59 -9.03
CA ASN A 28 4.19 -8.00 -9.01
C ASN A 28 4.25 -6.59 -9.62
N GLN A 29 3.10 -6.02 -10.01
CA GLN A 29 3.00 -4.71 -10.65
C GLN A 29 2.18 -3.74 -9.79
N LEU A 30 2.45 -2.45 -9.98
CA LEU A 30 1.72 -1.35 -9.36
C LEU A 30 1.35 -0.33 -10.44
N SER A 31 0.28 0.42 -10.23
CA SER A 31 -0.15 1.51 -11.10
C SER A 31 -0.41 2.77 -10.29
N TYR A 32 0.52 3.74 -10.44
CA TYR A 32 0.53 5.00 -9.69
C TYR A 32 0.38 4.79 -8.18
N PRO A 33 1.30 4.02 -7.54
CA PRO A 33 1.26 3.87 -6.09
C PRO A 33 1.46 5.23 -5.40
N ALA A 34 0.70 5.50 -4.35
CA ALA A 34 0.71 6.79 -3.65
C ALA A 34 1.30 6.66 -2.23
N GLY A 35 0.44 6.55 -1.22
CA GLY A 35 0.83 6.36 0.18
C GLY A 35 1.07 4.90 0.56
N LEU A 36 1.74 4.72 1.69
CA LEU A 36 2.08 3.41 2.24
C LEU A 36 2.19 3.44 3.75
N SER A 37 2.09 2.26 4.36
CA SER A 37 2.44 2.00 5.76
C SER A 37 3.33 0.77 5.87
N VAL A 38 4.04 0.67 6.99
CA VAL A 38 4.92 -0.45 7.30
C VAL A 38 4.60 -0.93 8.72
N ASP A 39 4.44 -2.24 8.91
CA ASP A 39 4.27 -2.85 10.24
C ASP A 39 5.62 -3.20 10.92
N ASP A 40 5.56 -3.76 12.13
CA ASP A 40 6.76 -4.12 12.88
C ASP A 40 7.51 -5.32 12.28
N ASP A 41 6.84 -6.12 11.44
CA ASP A 41 7.42 -7.23 10.69
C ASP A 41 8.02 -6.78 9.34
N GLN A 42 8.09 -5.46 9.10
CA GLN A 42 8.53 -4.83 7.86
C GLN A 42 7.65 -5.17 6.64
N THR A 43 6.41 -5.62 6.86
CA THR A 43 5.41 -5.74 5.80
C THR A 43 5.00 -4.36 5.33
N VAL A 44 5.02 -4.15 4.02
CA VAL A 44 4.63 -2.89 3.39
C VAL A 44 3.20 -3.01 2.85
N LEU A 45 2.34 -2.08 3.24
CA LEU A 45 1.02 -1.87 2.65
C LEU A 45 1.07 -0.65 1.74
N ILE A 46 0.56 -0.78 0.52
CA ILE A 46 0.65 0.28 -0.50
C ILE A 46 -0.73 0.56 -1.08
N ALA A 47 -1.08 1.84 -1.15
CA ALA A 47 -2.21 2.30 -1.94
C ALA A 47 -1.85 2.26 -3.43
N ASP A 48 -2.30 1.21 -4.13
CA ASP A 48 -2.12 1.02 -5.56
C ASP A 48 -3.24 1.75 -6.31
N SER A 49 -3.11 3.08 -6.38
CA SER A 49 -4.22 4.01 -6.60
C SER A 49 -5.00 3.76 -7.88
N TRP A 50 -4.31 3.59 -9.02
CA TRP A 50 -5.00 3.40 -10.30
C TRP A 50 -5.55 1.99 -10.49
N ASN A 51 -5.07 1.03 -9.69
CA ASN A 51 -5.67 -0.30 -9.62
C ASN A 51 -6.80 -0.40 -8.58
N ASN A 52 -7.09 0.68 -7.83
CA ASN A 52 -8.18 0.75 -6.86
C ASN A 52 -8.12 -0.36 -5.81
N ARG A 53 -6.92 -0.60 -5.25
CA ARG A 53 -6.65 -1.66 -4.29
C ARG A 53 -5.57 -1.25 -3.30
N ILE A 54 -5.56 -1.91 -2.14
CA ILE A 54 -4.42 -1.92 -1.23
C ILE A 54 -3.67 -3.23 -1.41
N MET A 55 -2.36 -3.14 -1.60
CA MET A 55 -1.48 -4.29 -1.75
C MET A 55 -0.61 -4.47 -0.50
N GLN A 56 -0.35 -5.72 -0.13
CA GLN A 56 0.56 -6.12 0.93
C GLN A 56 1.78 -6.84 0.35
N TRP A 57 2.98 -6.47 0.81
CA TRP A 57 4.24 -7.14 0.50
C TRP A 57 5.00 -7.46 1.78
N LYS A 58 5.35 -8.73 2.00
CA LYS A 58 6.26 -9.12 3.08
C LYS A 58 7.71 -8.98 2.63
N PRO A 59 8.68 -8.84 3.55
CA PRO A 59 10.09 -8.78 3.21
C PRO A 59 10.53 -9.98 2.34
N GLY A 60 11.09 -9.70 1.17
CA GLY A 60 11.59 -10.71 0.24
C GLY A 60 10.56 -11.29 -0.74
N ASP A 61 9.27 -10.94 -0.61
CA ASP A 61 8.24 -11.39 -1.55
C ASP A 61 8.43 -10.77 -2.94
N LYS A 62 8.31 -11.59 -3.98
CA LYS A 62 8.30 -11.12 -5.39
C LYS A 62 6.93 -10.66 -5.85
N ASN A 63 5.87 -11.05 -5.14
CA ASN A 63 4.48 -10.77 -5.48
C ASN A 63 3.76 -10.30 -4.22
N GLY A 64 2.95 -9.27 -4.38
CA GLY A 64 2.07 -8.79 -3.32
C GLY A 64 0.72 -9.50 -3.31
N GLN A 65 -0.04 -9.23 -2.27
CA GLN A 65 -1.39 -9.73 -2.07
C GLN A 65 -2.37 -8.56 -1.98
N VAL A 66 -3.55 -8.70 -2.59
CA VAL A 66 -4.63 -7.72 -2.43
C VAL A 66 -5.29 -7.93 -1.07
N VAL A 67 -5.26 -6.91 -0.20
CA VAL A 67 -5.85 -6.99 1.15
C VAL A 67 -7.09 -6.11 1.33
N ALA A 68 -7.30 -5.13 0.46
CA ALA A 68 -8.54 -4.34 0.39
C ALA A 68 -8.79 -3.83 -1.03
N GLY A 69 -10.06 -3.63 -1.39
CA GLY A 69 -10.46 -3.24 -2.74
C GLY A 69 -10.19 -4.36 -3.78
N GLY A 70 -9.75 -3.98 -4.97
CA GLY A 70 -9.47 -4.94 -6.06
C GLY A 70 -10.72 -5.57 -6.70
N LYS A 71 -11.91 -5.05 -6.39
CA LYS A 71 -13.21 -5.41 -6.99
C LYS A 71 -13.69 -4.36 -8.00
N GLY A 72 -12.75 -3.68 -8.63
CA GLY A 72 -13.00 -2.53 -9.50
C GLY A 72 -13.23 -1.23 -8.71
N SER A 73 -13.19 -0.12 -9.43
CA SER A 73 -13.51 1.21 -8.90
C SER A 73 -15.00 1.32 -8.55
N GLY A 74 -15.34 1.75 -7.33
CA GLY A 74 -16.73 2.01 -6.95
C GLY A 74 -16.91 2.38 -5.48
N GLU A 75 -18.15 2.63 -5.08
CA GLU A 75 -18.52 3.17 -3.75
C GLU A 75 -18.93 2.09 -2.74
N ARG A 76 -18.99 0.82 -3.16
CA ARG A 76 -19.30 -0.30 -2.25
C ARG A 76 -18.23 -0.43 -1.16
N LEU A 77 -18.56 -1.06 -0.04
CA LEU A 77 -17.64 -1.21 1.09
C LEU A 77 -16.43 -2.11 0.79
N ASP A 78 -16.52 -2.99 -0.20
CA ASP A 78 -15.43 -3.83 -0.71
C ASP A 78 -14.77 -3.26 -1.98
N GLN A 79 -15.11 -2.01 -2.33
CA GLN A 79 -14.52 -1.27 -3.45
C GLN A 79 -13.81 -0.02 -2.94
N LEU A 80 -12.78 0.39 -3.67
CA LEU A 80 -12.07 1.64 -3.48
C LEU A 80 -12.12 2.42 -4.80
N LYS A 81 -11.82 3.71 -4.74
CA LYS A 81 -11.71 4.59 -5.90
C LYS A 81 -10.58 5.58 -5.68
N ASN A 82 -9.47 5.34 -6.37
CA ASN A 82 -8.24 6.11 -6.26
C ASN A 82 -7.76 6.25 -4.80
N PRO A 83 -7.53 5.14 -4.06
CA PRO A 83 -7.03 5.23 -2.70
C PRO A 83 -5.66 5.92 -2.70
N THR A 84 -5.44 6.89 -1.82
CA THR A 84 -4.20 7.69 -1.81
C THR A 84 -3.26 7.34 -0.67
N ASP A 85 -3.76 6.78 0.41
CA ASP A 85 -2.94 6.42 1.57
C ASP A 85 -3.59 5.29 2.38
N VAL A 86 -2.76 4.57 3.14
CA VAL A 86 -3.18 3.49 4.03
C VAL A 86 -2.36 3.49 5.31
N LEU A 87 -3.05 3.48 6.44
CA LEU A 87 -2.45 3.33 7.77
C LEU A 87 -2.86 2.00 8.39
N ILE A 88 -1.98 1.45 9.22
CA ILE A 88 -2.26 0.29 10.06
C ILE A 88 -2.70 0.79 11.42
N ASP A 89 -3.91 0.44 11.81
CA ASP A 89 -4.46 0.69 13.15
C ASP A 89 -4.18 -0.55 14.02
N LYS A 90 -3.03 -0.51 14.72
CA LYS A 90 -2.57 -1.62 15.57
C LYS A 90 -3.45 -1.88 16.78
N GLU A 91 -4.20 -0.88 17.26
CA GLU A 91 -5.09 -1.03 18.42
C GLU A 91 -6.29 -1.93 18.12
N THR A 92 -6.68 -1.99 16.84
CA THR A 92 -7.89 -2.70 16.39
C THR A 92 -7.64 -3.73 15.30
N ASP A 93 -6.36 -3.95 14.96
CA ASP A 93 -5.94 -4.87 13.91
C ASP A 93 -6.66 -4.63 12.57
N SER A 94 -6.67 -3.37 12.13
CA SER A 94 -7.39 -2.96 10.92
C SER A 94 -6.61 -1.94 10.08
N LEU A 95 -7.10 -1.67 8.87
CA LEU A 95 -6.54 -0.66 7.98
C LEU A 95 -7.38 0.59 8.04
N ILE A 96 -6.77 1.77 7.91
CA ILE A 96 -7.48 3.03 7.67
C ILE A 96 -7.03 3.53 6.30
N ILE A 97 -7.97 3.63 5.35
CA ILE A 97 -7.67 3.89 3.94
C ILE A 97 -8.29 5.22 3.52
N CYS A 98 -7.47 6.10 2.94
CA CYS A 98 -7.95 7.33 2.31
C CYS A 98 -8.49 7.01 0.91
N ASP A 99 -9.81 6.85 0.80
CA ASP A 99 -10.53 6.47 -0.43
C ASP A 99 -10.96 7.73 -1.21
N SER A 100 -9.96 8.43 -1.74
CA SER A 100 -10.04 9.86 -2.08
C SER A 100 -11.18 10.24 -3.03
N SER A 101 -11.44 9.44 -4.06
CA SER A 101 -12.46 9.79 -5.07
C SER A 101 -13.87 9.35 -4.68
N ASN A 102 -14.00 8.59 -3.60
CA ASN A 102 -15.27 8.35 -2.92
C ASN A 102 -15.49 9.34 -1.77
N LEU A 103 -14.60 10.32 -1.58
CA LEU A 103 -14.70 11.37 -0.57
C LEU A 103 -14.84 10.84 0.87
N ARG A 104 -14.19 9.71 1.16
CA ARG A 104 -14.31 9.03 2.45
C ARG A 104 -12.96 8.48 2.93
N VAL A 105 -12.91 8.22 4.23
CA VAL A 105 -11.87 7.40 4.86
C VAL A 105 -12.58 6.16 5.39
N VAL A 106 -12.09 4.97 5.03
CA VAL A 106 -12.71 3.68 5.39
C VAL A 106 -11.81 2.88 6.30
N ARG A 107 -12.44 1.96 7.05
CA ARG A 107 -11.78 0.95 7.88
C ARG A 107 -12.33 -0.42 7.51
#